data_AF-A0A183K4V8-F1
#
_entry.id   AF-A0A183K4V8-F1
#
_cell.length_a   1.000
_cell.length_b   1.000
_cell.length_c   1.000
_cell.angle_alpha   90.00
_cell.angle_beta   90.00
_cell.angle_gamma   90.00
#
_symmetry.space_group_name_H-M   'P 1'
#
loop_
_entity.id
_entity.type
_entity.pdbx_description
1 polymer ?
#
loop_
_entity_poly.entity_id
_entity_poly.type
_entity_poly.pdbx_seq_one_letter_code
_entity_poly.pdbx_strand_id
1 'polypeptide(L)'
;MIIRNGSLETLDRIKERENKKTAINNSRTRAEIVQAQAEYIEANKQVKRNIRADKQKYEEELATTAENPAREGNMKQLYDTTKKQAGKYSKPERPVKDKEGKPITEIQQQRSSWVEYFEELLNRPAPINPPDIEAAHTDLPIDVNPPTKEEITMAIRQIKSGKAAGPDNIPAEALKPDIEVTTNMLHLLFKKIWEEEQVPIDWKEGHLIKIAKEIGANVKTP
;
A
#
# COMPACT_ATOMS: atom_id res chain seq x y z
N MET A 1 -0.55 18.62 9.87
CA MET A 1 0.20 19.72 9.22
C MET A 1 0.48 20.75 10.29
N ILE A 2 1.68 20.71 10.87
CA ILE A 2 2.06 21.57 11.98
C ILE A 2 2.21 22.99 11.42
N ILE A 3 1.44 23.93 11.97
CA ILE A 3 1.48 25.36 11.65
C ILE A 3 2.84 25.88 12.12
N ARG A 4 3.90 25.69 11.33
CA ARG A 4 5.23 26.23 11.63
C ARG A 4 5.38 27.71 11.24
N ASN A 5 4.39 28.26 10.54
CA ASN A 5 4.36 29.63 10.01
C ASN A 5 3.07 30.38 10.39
N GLY A 6 2.62 30.28 11.64
CA GLY A 6 1.56 31.18 12.13
C GLY A 6 2.13 32.58 12.35
N SER A 7 1.38 33.65 12.05
CA SER A 7 1.83 35.00 12.39
C SER A 7 2.01 35.12 13.91
N LEU A 8 2.94 35.98 14.37
CA LEU A 8 3.17 36.23 15.80
C LEU A 8 1.85 36.60 16.52
N GLU A 9 1.01 37.38 15.84
CA GLU A 9 -0.32 37.76 16.33
C GLU A 9 -1.25 36.55 16.52
N THR A 10 -1.27 35.59 15.60
CA THR A 10 -2.08 34.36 15.75
C THR A 10 -1.59 33.51 16.92
N LEU A 11 -0.28 33.43 17.15
CA LEU A 11 0.30 32.69 18.28
C LEU A 11 -0.06 33.33 19.63
N ASP A 12 -0.03 34.66 19.71
CA ASP A 12 -0.43 35.38 20.93
C ASP A 12 -1.91 35.20 21.25
N ARG A 13 -2.78 35.23 20.22
CA ARG A 13 -4.22 34.94 20.40
C ARG A 13 -4.51 33.49 20.80
N ILE A 14 -3.70 32.54 20.36
CA ILE A 14 -3.79 31.13 20.79
C ILE A 14 -3.48 31.03 22.30
N LYS A 15 -2.42 31.70 22.76
CA LYS A 15 -2.08 31.77 24.19
C LYS A 15 -3.20 32.45 25.00
N GLU A 16 -3.76 33.54 24.49
CA GLU A 16 -4.88 34.25 25.14
C GLU A 16 -6.12 33.35 25.28
N ARG A 17 -6.47 32.60 24.22
CA ARG A 17 -7.55 31.61 24.24
C ARG A 17 -7.26 30.50 25.28
N GLU A 18 -6.02 30.04 25.39
CA GLU A 18 -5.62 29.04 26.40
C GLU A 18 -5.79 29.57 27.82
N ASN A 19 -5.39 30.81 28.09
CA ASN A 19 -5.60 31.45 29.39
C ASN A 19 -7.09 31.55 29.74
N LYS A 20 -7.95 31.90 28.77
CA LYS A 20 -9.42 31.93 28.95
C LYS A 20 -10.00 30.53 29.18
N LYS A 21 -9.40 29.49 28.59
CA LYS A 21 -9.78 28.10 28.87
C LYS A 21 -9.43 27.70 30.30
N THR A 22 -8.28 28.12 30.81
CA THR A 22 -7.87 27.93 32.21
C THR A 22 -8.80 28.66 33.17
N ALA A 23 -9.24 29.88 32.82
CA ALA A 23 -10.22 30.63 33.62
C ALA A 23 -11.53 29.86 33.82
N ILE A 24 -12.08 29.22 32.76
CA ILE A 24 -13.28 28.37 32.87
C ILE A 24 -13.10 27.24 33.87
N ASN A 25 -11.93 26.57 33.84
CA ASN A 25 -11.67 25.42 34.72
C ASN A 25 -11.52 25.84 36.19
N ASN A 26 -11.14 27.09 36.45
CA ASN A 26 -10.92 27.62 37.79
C ASN A 26 -12.16 28.35 38.36
N SER A 27 -13.18 28.63 37.55
CA SER A 27 -14.42 29.28 37.98
C SER A 27 -15.17 28.42 39.01
N ARG A 28 -15.70 29.06 40.06
CA ARG A 28 -16.36 28.37 41.18
C ARG A 28 -17.85 28.60 41.21
N THR A 29 -18.33 29.74 40.70
CA THR A 29 -19.75 30.07 40.67
C THR A 29 -20.34 29.93 39.27
N ARG A 30 -21.65 29.69 39.19
CA ARG A 30 -22.36 29.56 37.91
C ARG A 30 -22.24 30.82 37.03
N ALA A 31 -22.23 32.00 37.64
CA ALA A 31 -22.08 33.27 36.93
C ALA A 31 -20.67 33.42 36.33
N GLU A 32 -19.63 33.08 37.09
CA GLU A 32 -18.24 33.07 36.60
C GLU A 32 -18.02 32.08 35.46
N ILE A 33 -18.66 30.90 35.51
CA ILE A 33 -18.57 29.90 34.45
C ILE A 33 -19.18 30.45 33.15
N VAL A 34 -20.36 31.07 33.22
CA VAL A 34 -21.04 31.63 32.05
C VAL A 34 -20.21 32.76 31.43
N GLN A 35 -19.66 33.66 32.25
CA GLN A 35 -18.81 34.75 31.80
C GLN A 35 -17.53 34.24 31.12
N ALA A 36 -16.79 33.33 31.79
CA ALA A 36 -15.56 32.77 31.25
C ALA A 36 -15.80 31.95 29.96
N GLN A 37 -16.94 31.26 29.87
CA GLN A 37 -17.35 30.55 28.65
C GLN A 37 -17.60 31.53 27.49
N ALA A 38 -18.30 32.64 27.72
CA ALA A 38 -18.54 33.67 26.71
C ALA A 38 -17.22 34.26 26.18
N GLU A 39 -16.29 34.58 27.07
CA GLU A 39 -14.97 35.13 26.72
C GLU A 39 -14.12 34.13 25.92
N TYR A 40 -14.13 32.85 26.30
CA TYR A 40 -13.45 31.81 25.54
C TYR A 40 -14.05 31.61 24.15
N ILE A 41 -15.38 31.67 24.02
CA ILE A 41 -16.06 31.52 22.72
C ILE A 41 -15.61 32.64 21.78
N GLU A 42 -15.57 33.89 22.24
CA GLU A 42 -15.13 35.01 21.42
C GLU A 42 -13.65 34.91 21.06
N ALA A 43 -12.77 34.57 22.01
CA ALA A 43 -11.36 34.35 21.73
C ALA A 43 -11.13 33.21 20.72
N ASN A 44 -11.87 32.10 20.84
CA ASN A 44 -11.79 30.99 19.90
C ASN A 44 -12.29 31.37 18.49
N LYS A 45 -13.30 32.24 18.40
CA LYS A 45 -13.78 32.79 17.13
C LYS A 45 -12.72 33.66 16.46
N GLN A 46 -12.03 34.49 17.24
CA GLN A 46 -10.92 35.32 16.73
C GLN A 46 -9.74 34.49 16.27
N VAL A 47 -9.31 33.49 17.04
CA VAL A 47 -8.26 32.54 16.63
C VAL A 47 -8.62 31.85 15.31
N LYS A 48 -9.86 31.37 15.16
CA LYS A 48 -10.33 30.74 13.91
C LYS A 48 -10.32 31.70 12.72
N ARG A 49 -10.68 32.97 12.92
CA ARG A 49 -10.62 34.00 11.86
C ARG A 49 -9.17 34.25 11.44
N ASN A 50 -8.27 34.45 12.40
CA ASN A 50 -6.87 34.73 12.10
C ASN A 50 -6.17 33.55 11.43
N ILE A 51 -6.43 32.31 11.86
CA ILE A 51 -5.90 31.12 11.18
C ILE A 51 -6.36 31.06 9.72
N ARG A 52 -7.62 31.43 9.43
CA ARG A 52 -8.11 31.49 8.05
C ARG A 52 -7.42 32.60 7.26
N ALA A 53 -7.25 33.78 7.86
CA ALA A 53 -6.57 34.90 7.22
C ALA A 53 -5.09 34.60 6.93
N ASP A 54 -4.35 34.05 7.91
CA ASP A 54 -2.96 33.63 7.73
C ASP A 54 -2.83 32.57 6.63
N LYS A 55 -3.77 31.62 6.57
CA LYS A 55 -3.81 30.61 5.51
C LYS A 55 -4.04 31.25 4.13
N GLN A 56 -5.01 32.16 4.01
CA GLN A 56 -5.29 32.89 2.77
C GLN A 56 -4.08 33.71 2.32
N LYS A 57 -3.47 34.45 3.24
CA LYS A 57 -2.27 35.25 2.97
C LYS A 57 -1.11 34.37 2.47
N TYR A 58 -0.89 33.22 3.10
CA TYR A 58 0.13 32.27 2.65
C TYR A 58 -0.17 31.73 1.24
N GLU A 59 -1.43 31.42 0.93
CA GLU A 59 -1.84 30.99 -0.41
C GLU A 59 -1.66 32.10 -1.47
N GLU A 60 -1.96 33.36 -1.13
CA GLU A 60 -1.76 34.53 -1.98
C GLU A 60 -0.26 34.85 -2.22
N GLU A 61 0.57 34.79 -1.18
CA GLU A 61 2.03 34.94 -1.30
C GLU A 61 2.65 33.87 -2.21
N LEU A 62 2.16 32.63 -2.14
CA LEU A 62 2.59 31.57 -3.04
C LEU A 62 2.11 31.79 -4.48
N ALA A 63 0.87 32.26 -4.68
CA ALA A 63 0.33 32.54 -6.01
C ALA A 63 1.11 33.66 -6.71
N THR A 64 1.38 34.76 -5.99
CA THR A 64 2.22 35.88 -6.49
C THR A 64 3.65 35.44 -6.78
N THR A 65 4.22 34.55 -5.96
CA THR A 65 5.55 33.97 -6.21
C THR A 65 5.58 33.10 -7.47
N ALA A 66 4.48 32.42 -7.80
CA ALA A 66 4.37 31.60 -9.01
C ALA A 66 4.12 32.41 -10.30
N GLU A 67 3.63 33.65 -10.18
CA GLU A 67 3.31 34.54 -11.31
C GLU A 67 4.56 35.00 -12.08
N ASN A 68 5.64 35.34 -11.36
CA ASN A 68 6.89 35.79 -11.99
C ASN A 68 7.54 34.72 -12.89
N PRO A 69 7.76 33.46 -12.43
CA PRO A 69 8.24 32.37 -13.27
C PRO A 69 7.32 32.05 -14.46
N ALA A 70 6.00 32.18 -14.29
CA ALA A 70 5.04 31.97 -15.38
C ALA A 70 5.24 33.00 -16.50
N ARG A 71 5.39 34.28 -16.14
CA ARG A 71 5.60 35.38 -17.10
C ARG A 71 6.94 35.30 -17.81
N GLU A 72 7.98 34.83 -17.12
CA GLU A 72 9.35 34.70 -17.65
C GLU A 72 9.57 33.40 -18.45
N GLY A 73 8.58 32.50 -18.51
CA GLY A 73 8.71 31.21 -19.18
C GLY A 73 9.60 30.20 -18.42
N ASN A 74 9.91 30.46 -17.14
CA ASN A 74 10.73 29.57 -16.31
C ASN A 74 9.89 28.41 -15.75
N MET A 75 9.63 27.43 -16.62
CA MET A 75 8.76 26.28 -16.33
C MET A 75 9.26 25.43 -15.14
N LYS A 76 10.57 25.38 -14.91
CA LYS A 76 11.18 24.62 -13.81
C LYS A 76 10.77 25.20 -12.44
N GLN A 77 10.92 26.52 -12.27
CA GLN A 77 10.54 27.17 -11.02
C GLN A 77 9.02 27.14 -10.80
N LEU A 78 8.23 27.33 -11.87
CA LEU A 78 6.78 27.19 -11.82
C LEU A 78 6.36 25.79 -11.32
N TYR A 79 6.96 24.74 -11.88
CA TYR A 79 6.71 23.36 -11.45
C TYR A 79 7.06 23.14 -9.97
N ASP A 80 8.21 23.64 -9.52
CA ASP A 80 8.65 23.51 -8.13
C ASP A 80 7.72 24.24 -7.15
N THR A 81 7.19 25.42 -7.52
CA THR A 81 6.19 26.16 -6.72
C THR A 81 4.85 25.43 -6.64
N THR A 82 4.34 24.93 -7.77
CA THR A 82 3.07 24.19 -7.83
C THR A 82 3.15 22.87 -7.07
N LYS A 83 4.30 22.18 -7.13
CA LYS A 83 4.57 20.96 -6.35
C LYS A 83 4.56 21.22 -4.84
N LYS A 84 5.10 22.36 -4.38
CA LYS A 84 5.00 22.77 -2.97
C LYS A 84 3.55 23.06 -2.57
N GLN A 85 2.75 23.66 -3.45
CA GLN A 85 1.34 23.97 -3.21
C GLN A 85 0.45 22.72 -3.10
N ALA A 86 0.65 21.74 -3.99
CA ALA A 86 -0.16 20.52 -4.01
C ALA A 86 0.01 19.64 -2.76
N GLY A 87 1.06 19.87 -1.96
CA GLY A 87 1.43 19.00 -0.85
C GLY A 87 1.79 17.58 -1.31
N LYS A 88 2.05 16.67 -0.36
CA LYS A 88 2.14 15.24 -0.68
C LYS A 88 0.72 14.67 -0.69
N TYR A 89 0.16 14.40 -1.86
CA TYR A 89 -1.03 13.56 -1.96
C TYR A 89 -0.67 12.15 -1.47
N SER A 90 -1.01 11.84 -0.22
CA SER A 90 -0.97 10.48 0.31
C SER A 90 -2.39 9.94 0.21
N LYS A 91 -2.59 8.88 -0.58
CA LYS A 91 -3.77 8.04 -0.39
C LYS A 91 -3.71 7.52 1.05
N PRO A 92 -4.77 7.62 1.85
CA PRO A 92 -4.81 6.84 3.08
C PRO A 92 -4.76 5.37 2.66
N GLU A 93 -3.73 4.64 3.11
CA GLU A 93 -3.76 3.18 3.04
C GLU A 93 -5.03 2.72 3.73
N ARG A 94 -5.82 1.89 3.05
CA ARG A 94 -6.97 1.26 3.71
C ARG A 94 -6.41 0.36 4.80
N PRO A 95 -6.76 0.58 6.08
CA PRO A 95 -6.30 -0.30 7.13
C PRO A 95 -6.80 -1.71 6.85
N VAL A 96 -5.91 -2.70 6.97
CA VAL A 96 -6.32 -4.11 7.03
C VAL A 96 -7.26 -4.23 8.24
N LYS A 97 -8.37 -4.95 8.08
CA LYS A 97 -9.36 -5.15 9.16
C LYS A 97 -9.29 -6.58 9.67
N ASP A 98 -9.54 -6.76 10.94
CA ASP A 98 -9.77 -8.09 11.54
C ASP A 98 -11.14 -8.66 11.11
N LYS A 99 -11.45 -9.89 11.58
CA LYS A 99 -12.69 -10.61 11.25
C LYS A 99 -13.93 -9.86 11.75
N GLU A 100 -13.78 -9.02 12.77
CA GLU A 100 -14.79 -8.16 13.35
C GLU A 100 -14.92 -6.80 12.63
N GLY A 101 -14.11 -6.56 11.59
CA GLY A 101 -14.16 -5.36 10.76
C GLY A 101 -13.46 -4.13 11.37
N LYS A 102 -12.71 -4.30 12.46
CA LYS A 102 -11.94 -3.26 13.13
C LYS A 102 -10.56 -3.11 12.48
N PRO A 103 -10.09 -1.86 12.28
CA PRO A 103 -8.80 -1.61 11.63
C PRO A 103 -7.63 -2.07 12.51
N ILE A 104 -6.71 -2.82 11.90
CA ILE A 104 -5.46 -3.30 12.50
C ILE A 104 -4.35 -2.31 12.18
N THR A 105 -3.83 -1.66 13.22
CA THR A 105 -2.77 -0.65 13.09
C THR A 105 -1.36 -1.21 13.26
N GLU A 106 -1.22 -2.41 13.83
CA GLU A 106 0.07 -3.04 14.12
C GLU A 106 0.48 -4.04 13.02
N ILE A 107 1.73 -3.95 12.55
CA ILE A 107 2.25 -4.79 11.45
C ILE A 107 2.20 -6.28 11.80
N GLN A 108 2.50 -6.66 13.05
CA GLN A 108 2.47 -8.06 13.48
C GLN A 108 1.05 -8.62 13.43
N GLN A 109 0.07 -7.88 13.97
CA GLN A 109 -1.33 -8.28 13.90
C GLN A 109 -1.85 -8.36 12.46
N GLN A 110 -1.41 -7.46 11.57
CA GLN A 110 -1.75 -7.58 10.15
C GLN A 110 -1.20 -8.87 9.54
N ARG A 111 0.05 -9.25 9.87
CA ARG A 111 0.64 -10.51 9.41
C ARG A 111 -0.14 -11.71 9.93
N SER A 112 -0.46 -11.76 11.22
CA SER A 112 -1.28 -12.83 11.81
C SER A 112 -2.63 -12.95 11.14
N SER A 113 -3.31 -11.82 10.87
CA SER A 113 -4.59 -11.83 10.14
C SER A 113 -4.46 -12.37 8.71
N TRP A 114 -3.37 -12.05 8.00
CA TRP A 114 -3.10 -12.66 6.69
C TRP A 114 -2.82 -14.16 6.78
N VAL A 115 -2.06 -14.61 7.78
CA VAL A 115 -1.78 -16.03 8.01
C VAL A 115 -3.08 -16.80 8.23
N GLU A 116 -3.94 -16.36 9.16
CA GLU A 116 -5.23 -17.00 9.42
C GLU A 116 -6.12 -17.05 8.17
N TYR A 117 -6.19 -15.94 7.42
CA TYR A 117 -7.01 -15.88 6.21
C TYR A 117 -6.54 -16.89 5.15
N PHE A 118 -5.23 -16.98 4.90
CA PHE A 118 -4.70 -17.92 3.91
C PHE A 118 -4.72 -19.36 4.40
N GLU A 119 -4.57 -19.60 5.70
CA GLU A 119 -4.71 -20.93 6.30
C GLU A 119 -6.12 -21.48 6.10
N GLU A 120 -7.14 -20.67 6.39
CA GLU A 120 -8.56 -21.03 6.16
C GLU A 120 -8.86 -21.27 4.67
N LEU A 121 -8.29 -20.42 3.80
CA LEU A 121 -8.55 -20.48 2.36
C LEU A 121 -7.89 -21.69 1.69
N LEU A 122 -6.64 -22.01 2.05
CA LEU A 122 -5.81 -23.00 1.37
C LEU A 122 -5.93 -24.40 1.99
N ASN A 123 -6.26 -24.51 3.28
CA ASN A 123 -6.32 -25.80 4.00
C ASN A 123 -7.76 -26.28 4.27
N ARG A 124 -8.69 -26.00 3.35
CA ARG A 124 -10.08 -26.43 3.50
C ARG A 124 -10.17 -27.97 3.51
N PRO A 125 -10.89 -28.60 4.45
CA PRO A 125 -11.08 -30.04 4.44
C PRO A 125 -11.86 -30.46 3.19
N ALA A 126 -11.64 -31.70 2.74
CA ALA A 126 -12.42 -32.29 1.66
C ALA A 126 -13.92 -32.19 1.97
N PRO A 127 -14.77 -31.86 0.97
CA PRO A 127 -16.21 -31.78 1.18
C PRO A 127 -16.75 -33.13 1.67
N ILE A 128 -17.64 -33.10 2.67
CA ILE A 128 -18.23 -34.28 3.31
C ILE A 128 -18.98 -35.15 2.30
N ASN A 129 -19.64 -34.51 1.34
CA ASN A 129 -20.26 -35.20 0.22
C ASN A 129 -19.36 -35.01 -1.00
N PRO A 130 -18.88 -36.10 -1.62
CA PRO A 130 -18.19 -35.99 -2.89
C PRO A 130 -19.16 -35.32 -3.88
N PRO A 131 -18.69 -34.37 -4.70
CA PRO A 131 -19.52 -33.84 -5.78
C PRO A 131 -19.97 -35.01 -6.67
N ASP A 132 -21.26 -35.05 -6.97
CA ASP A 132 -21.84 -35.98 -7.94
C ASP A 132 -21.46 -35.49 -9.34
N ILE A 133 -20.27 -35.91 -9.79
CA ILE A 133 -19.75 -35.58 -11.12
C ILE A 133 -20.24 -36.66 -12.07
N GLU A 134 -21.20 -36.31 -12.94
CA GLU A 134 -21.60 -37.17 -14.05
C GLU A 134 -20.36 -37.54 -14.87
N ALA A 135 -20.14 -38.84 -15.07
CA ALA A 135 -19.00 -39.33 -15.82
C ALA A 135 -19.00 -38.69 -17.21
N ALA A 136 -17.89 -38.05 -17.57
CA ALA A 136 -17.73 -37.46 -18.88
C ALA A 136 -17.95 -38.56 -19.94
N HIS A 137 -18.78 -38.28 -20.95
CA HIS A 137 -19.06 -39.24 -22.02
C HIS A 137 -17.84 -39.53 -22.91
N THR A 138 -16.74 -38.80 -22.73
CA THR A 138 -15.52 -38.94 -23.52
C THR A 138 -14.34 -38.57 -22.62
N ASP A 139 -13.44 -39.53 -22.39
CA ASP A 139 -12.17 -39.24 -21.75
C ASP A 139 -11.34 -38.37 -22.68
N LEU A 140 -10.91 -37.20 -22.19
CA LEU A 140 -9.92 -36.40 -22.90
C LEU A 140 -8.63 -37.23 -22.98
N PRO A 141 -7.93 -37.25 -24.13
CA PRO A 141 -6.64 -37.89 -24.25
C PRO A 141 -5.61 -37.08 -23.45
N ILE A 142 -5.57 -37.31 -22.14
CA ILE A 142 -4.57 -36.77 -21.23
C ILE A 142 -3.38 -37.72 -21.30
N ASP A 143 -2.21 -37.19 -21.60
CA ASP A 143 -0.99 -37.96 -21.55
C ASP A 143 -0.63 -38.25 -20.08
N VAL A 144 -0.60 -39.53 -19.72
CA VAL A 144 -0.23 -40.05 -18.39
C VAL A 144 1.19 -40.61 -18.35
N ASN A 145 1.98 -40.36 -19.40
CA ASN A 145 3.38 -40.76 -19.43
C ASN A 145 4.26 -39.78 -18.62
N PRO A 146 5.43 -40.23 -18.16
CA PRO A 146 6.40 -39.34 -17.50
C PRO A 146 6.83 -38.19 -18.44
N PRO A 147 7.13 -37.00 -17.89
CA PRO A 147 7.58 -35.86 -18.70
C PRO A 147 8.83 -36.17 -19.54
N THR A 148 8.78 -35.80 -20.82
CA THR A 148 9.88 -36.01 -21.77
C THR A 148 10.89 -34.86 -21.75
N LYS A 149 12.12 -35.12 -22.23
CA LYS A 149 13.15 -34.07 -22.35
C LYS A 149 12.77 -32.98 -23.35
N GLU A 150 12.06 -33.35 -24.40
CA GLU A 150 11.58 -32.46 -25.45
C GLU A 150 10.56 -31.46 -24.89
N GLU A 151 9.61 -31.92 -24.07
CA GLU A 151 8.63 -31.07 -23.39
C GLU A 151 9.32 -30.07 -22.46
N ILE A 152 10.26 -30.54 -21.64
CA ILE A 152 11.04 -29.70 -20.72
C ILE A 152 11.83 -28.64 -21.49
N THR A 153 12.48 -29.05 -22.59
CA THR A 153 13.23 -28.14 -23.47
C THR A 153 12.33 -27.06 -24.04
N MET A 154 11.12 -27.41 -24.50
CA MET A 154 10.15 -26.44 -25.00
C MET A 154 9.66 -25.50 -23.90
N ALA A 155 9.40 -26.03 -22.70
CA ALA A 155 8.98 -25.23 -21.56
C ALA A 155 10.05 -24.19 -21.19
N ILE A 156 11.33 -24.59 -21.06
CA ILE A 156 12.45 -23.68 -20.76
C ILE A 156 12.53 -22.54 -21.79
N ARG A 157 12.36 -22.85 -23.08
CA ARG A 157 12.36 -21.84 -24.16
C ARG A 157 11.22 -20.84 -24.03
N GLN A 158 10.06 -21.27 -23.53
CA GLN A 158 8.87 -20.42 -23.37
C GLN A 158 8.87 -19.59 -22.08
N ILE A 159 9.72 -19.91 -21.10
CA ILE A 159 9.83 -19.14 -19.85
C ILE A 159 10.12 -17.67 -20.18
N LYS A 160 9.33 -16.75 -19.61
CA LYS A 160 9.53 -15.30 -19.80
C LYS A 160 10.67 -14.80 -18.92
N SER A 161 11.53 -14.00 -19.52
CA SER A 161 12.56 -13.22 -18.81
C SER A 161 11.94 -11.99 -18.14
N GLY A 162 12.63 -11.40 -17.16
CA GLY A 162 12.21 -10.22 -16.39
C GLY A 162 11.22 -10.54 -15.27
N LYS A 163 11.13 -11.81 -14.84
CA LYS A 163 10.34 -12.22 -13.68
C LYS A 163 11.18 -12.12 -12.41
N ALA A 164 10.54 -11.83 -11.28
CA ALA A 164 11.21 -11.84 -9.99
C ALA A 164 11.71 -13.26 -9.69
N ALA A 165 12.95 -13.38 -9.21
CA ALA A 165 13.47 -14.64 -8.72
C ALA A 165 12.69 -15.10 -7.48
N GLY A 166 12.62 -16.42 -7.28
CA GLY A 166 12.05 -17.01 -6.08
C GLY A 166 12.93 -16.77 -4.85
N PRO A 167 12.55 -17.33 -3.68
CA PRO A 167 13.36 -17.29 -2.47
C PRO A 167 14.76 -17.92 -2.64
N ASP A 168 14.93 -18.79 -3.63
CA ASP A 168 16.19 -19.39 -4.05
C ASP A 168 17.15 -18.41 -4.76
N ASN A 169 16.68 -17.21 -5.11
CA ASN A 169 17.39 -16.20 -5.91
C ASN A 169 17.81 -16.68 -7.31
N ILE A 170 17.13 -17.69 -7.86
CA ILE A 170 17.38 -18.19 -9.21
C ILE A 170 16.45 -17.49 -10.20
N PRO A 171 16.96 -16.59 -11.07
CA PRO A 171 16.13 -15.95 -12.08
C PRO A 171 15.78 -16.94 -13.21
N ALA A 172 14.65 -16.72 -13.88
CA ALA A 172 14.21 -17.55 -15.01
C ALA A 172 15.25 -17.61 -16.15
N GLU A 173 16.04 -16.55 -16.29
CA GLU A 173 17.15 -16.44 -17.23
C GLU A 173 18.27 -17.42 -16.96
N ALA A 174 18.48 -17.87 -15.72
CA ALA A 174 19.54 -18.82 -15.37
C ALA A 174 19.32 -20.20 -15.99
N LEU A 175 18.08 -20.53 -16.39
CA LEU A 175 17.72 -21.82 -16.99
C LEU A 175 17.98 -21.87 -18.50
N LYS A 176 18.33 -20.74 -19.13
CA LYS A 176 18.46 -20.59 -20.58
C LYS A 176 19.87 -20.70 -21.19
N PRO A 177 21.01 -20.46 -20.49
CA PRO A 177 22.33 -20.43 -21.13
C PRO A 177 22.77 -21.79 -21.66
N ASP A 178 22.47 -22.86 -20.93
CA ASP A 178 22.74 -24.24 -21.32
C ASP A 178 21.47 -25.08 -21.16
N ILE A 179 20.67 -25.09 -22.23
CA ILE A 179 19.35 -25.75 -22.23
C ILE A 179 19.51 -27.27 -22.10
N GLU A 180 20.55 -27.86 -22.71
CA GLU A 180 20.72 -29.31 -22.69
C GLU A 180 21.06 -29.79 -21.28
N VAL A 181 22.03 -29.13 -20.62
CA VAL A 181 22.40 -29.44 -19.24
C VAL A 181 21.22 -29.20 -18.30
N THR A 182 20.52 -28.07 -18.44
CA THR A 182 19.35 -27.75 -17.60
C THR A 182 18.21 -28.75 -17.80
N THR A 183 17.89 -29.12 -19.04
CA THR A 183 16.89 -30.14 -19.36
C THR A 183 17.26 -31.48 -18.73
N ASN A 184 18.51 -31.92 -18.84
CA ASN A 184 18.94 -33.20 -18.27
C ASN A 184 18.80 -33.23 -16.74
N MET A 185 19.15 -32.15 -16.06
CA MET A 185 18.98 -32.03 -14.60
C MET A 185 17.50 -32.03 -14.19
N LEU A 186 16.67 -31.22 -14.86
CA LEU A 186 15.24 -31.12 -14.55
C LEU A 186 14.49 -32.42 -14.87
N HIS A 187 14.82 -33.09 -15.97
CA HIS A 187 14.20 -34.36 -16.35
C HIS A 187 14.43 -35.45 -15.30
N LEU A 188 15.63 -35.54 -14.72
CA LEU A 188 15.91 -36.49 -13.65
C LEU A 188 15.01 -36.22 -12.42
N LEU A 189 14.85 -34.95 -12.05
CA LEU A 189 14.01 -34.54 -10.92
C LEU A 189 12.52 -34.82 -11.20
N PHE A 190 12.00 -34.38 -12.35
CA PHE A 190 10.59 -34.55 -12.69
C PHE A 190 10.21 -36.03 -12.85
N LYS A 191 11.09 -36.84 -13.44
CA LYS A 191 10.89 -38.28 -13.51
C LYS A 191 10.78 -38.91 -12.12
N LYS A 192 11.68 -38.52 -11.21
CA LYS A 192 11.65 -39.02 -9.82
C LYS A 192 10.35 -38.62 -9.10
N ILE A 193 9.91 -37.37 -9.23
CA ILE A 193 8.64 -36.89 -8.63
C ILE A 193 7.45 -37.65 -9.20
N TRP A 194 7.46 -37.93 -10.51
CA TRP A 194 6.40 -38.70 -11.18
C TRP A 194 6.34 -40.15 -10.70
N GLU A 195 7.50 -40.81 -10.56
CA GLU A 195 7.58 -42.23 -10.13
C GLU A 195 7.28 -42.42 -8.64
N GLU A 196 7.75 -41.50 -7.78
CA GLU A 196 7.55 -41.60 -6.33
C GLU A 196 6.20 -41.01 -5.88
N GLU A 197 5.52 -40.24 -6.75
CA GLU A 197 4.34 -39.42 -6.43
C GLU A 197 4.56 -38.48 -5.23
N GLN A 198 5.83 -38.14 -4.95
CA GLN A 198 6.22 -37.30 -3.83
C GLN A 198 6.79 -35.97 -4.31
N VAL A 199 6.15 -34.90 -3.88
CA VAL A 199 6.58 -33.52 -4.14
C VAL A 199 7.53 -33.07 -3.01
N PRO A 200 8.67 -32.42 -3.33
CA PRO A 200 9.58 -31.85 -2.34
C PRO A 200 8.85 -30.99 -1.30
N ILE A 201 9.26 -31.07 -0.04
CA ILE A 201 8.62 -30.31 1.05
C ILE A 201 8.68 -28.81 0.78
N ASP A 202 9.79 -28.32 0.24
CA ASP A 202 9.98 -26.90 -0.10
C ASP A 202 8.93 -26.38 -1.10
N TRP A 203 8.36 -27.25 -1.94
CA TRP A 203 7.31 -26.87 -2.90
C TRP A 203 5.91 -26.84 -2.27
N LYS A 204 5.76 -27.41 -1.06
CA LYS A 204 4.54 -27.34 -0.27
C LYS A 204 4.48 -26.04 0.55
N GLU A 205 5.55 -25.25 0.58
CA GLU A 205 5.63 -23.98 1.30
C GLU A 205 5.39 -22.78 0.38
N GLY A 206 4.36 -21.98 0.67
CA GLY A 206 4.02 -20.77 -0.07
C GLY A 206 4.56 -19.50 0.60
N HIS A 207 5.34 -18.71 -0.14
CA HIS A 207 5.85 -17.41 0.35
C HIS A 207 4.98 -16.25 -0.13
N LEU A 208 4.48 -15.43 0.79
CA LEU A 208 3.67 -14.25 0.48
C LEU A 208 4.51 -12.96 0.53
N ILE A 209 4.72 -12.35 -0.64
CA ILE A 209 5.43 -11.07 -0.78
C ILE A 209 4.43 -9.96 -1.12
N LYS A 210 4.35 -8.94 -0.27
CA LYS A 210 3.53 -7.75 -0.54
C LYS A 210 4.23 -6.88 -1.59
N ILE A 211 3.61 -6.74 -2.77
CA ILE A 211 4.06 -5.83 -3.82
C ILE A 211 3.15 -4.60 -3.82
N ALA A 212 3.72 -3.41 -3.62
CA ALA A 212 2.98 -2.15 -3.76
C ALA A 212 2.73 -1.88 -5.25
N LYS A 213 1.47 -1.66 -5.63
CA LYS A 213 1.13 -1.30 -7.00
C LYS A 213 1.55 0.15 -7.27
N GLU A 214 2.47 0.35 -8.21
CA GLU A 214 2.74 1.71 -8.71
C GLU A 214 1.50 2.28 -9.41
N ILE A 215 1.15 3.51 -9.05
CA ILE A 215 0.10 4.26 -9.74
C ILE A 215 0.74 4.75 -11.04
N GLY A 216 0.37 4.14 -12.17
CA GLY A 216 0.94 4.46 -13.47
C GLY A 216 0.96 5.96 -13.73
N ALA A 217 2.15 6.55 -13.72
CA ALA A 217 2.37 7.83 -14.37
C ALA A 217 2.29 7.54 -15.87
N ASN A 218 1.18 7.95 -16.49
CA ASN A 218 1.09 8.09 -17.94
C ASN A 218 2.11 9.16 -18.35
N VAL A 219 3.36 8.74 -18.55
CA VAL A 219 4.34 9.52 -19.28
C VAL A 219 3.95 9.35 -20.75
N LYS A 220 3.07 10.23 -21.23
CA LYS A 220 3.08 10.58 -22.65
C LYS A 220 4.34 11.42 -22.85
N THR A 221 5.42 10.80 -23.31
CA THR A 221 6.48 11.55 -23.96
C THR A 221 5.96 12.09 -25.30
N PRO A 222 6.40 13.29 -25.73
CA PRO A 222 6.03 13.89 -27.00
C PRO A 222 6.46 13.03 -28.21
#